data_AF-A0A382VVP5-F1
#
_entry.id   AF-A0A382VVP5-F1
#
_cell.length_a   1.000
_cell.length_b   1.000
_cell.length_c   1.000
_cell.angle_alpha   90.00
_cell.angle_beta   90.00
_cell.angle_gamma   90.00
#
_symmetry.space_group_name_H-M   'P 1'
#
loop_
_entity.id
_entity.type
_entity.pdbx_description
1 polymer ?
#
loop_
_entity_poly.entity_id
_entity_poly.type
_entity_poly.pdbx_seq_one_letter_code
_entity_poly.pdbx_strand_id
1 'polypeptide(L)'
;AAFSEIGGRAILVMPGLALVALAGFSALQRTRLENGLATAFTLLLAGLAFYLLVGAELFYVVDQFGDGFRRMNTVFKTYYQAWLLLGIVGAYGLYYLWSLRPEAEDFMDMGTGLFDRILGAGKAVWVGGAVLLLVASLYYPVGAVLSRTGVFQDGHTISDNTLDGLAFLKQGSPGEYAAIEWLRDNAPYGRMVEAVGDDYTEFARVSASTGLPTVLGWKGHELQWRGSSSSFGTREDDVRTIFSSRDPGEVRRLLDSYEVRYVYLGSRERRTYGGENLADFD
;
A
#
# COMPACT_ATOMS: atom_id res chain seq x y z
N ALA A 1 -3.56 -6.98 30.70
CA ALA A 1 -3.53 -7.44 29.30
C ALA A 1 -2.57 -6.59 28.46
N ALA A 2 -2.83 -5.30 28.23
CA ALA A 2 -1.96 -4.45 27.40
C ALA A 2 -0.49 -4.39 27.86
N PHE A 3 -0.23 -4.19 29.15
CA PHE A 3 1.15 -4.13 29.67
C PHE A 3 1.91 -5.46 29.58
N SER A 4 1.25 -6.62 29.65
CA SER A 4 1.93 -7.91 29.49
C SER A 4 2.25 -8.21 28.02
N GLU A 5 1.40 -7.74 27.09
CA GLU A 5 1.67 -7.84 25.65
C GLU A 5 2.84 -6.93 25.23
N ILE A 6 2.89 -5.71 25.76
CA ILE A 6 4.03 -4.80 25.61
C ILE A 6 5.30 -5.44 26.17
N GLY A 7 5.25 -6.03 27.38
CA GLY A 7 6.38 -6.71 27.99
C GLY A 7 6.92 -7.88 27.14
N GLY A 8 6.04 -8.66 26.52
CA GLY A 8 6.43 -9.75 25.62
C GLY A 8 7.08 -9.27 24.31
N ARG A 9 6.61 -8.15 23.76
CA ARG A 9 7.18 -7.54 22.54
C ARG A 9 8.38 -6.64 22.79
N ALA A 10 8.58 -6.19 24.03
CA ALA A 10 9.69 -5.30 24.40
C ALA A 10 11.04 -5.87 23.99
N ILE A 11 11.23 -7.19 24.16
CA ILE A 11 12.46 -7.88 23.77
C ILE A 11 12.69 -7.79 22.25
N LEU A 12 11.62 -7.85 21.45
CA LEU A 12 11.70 -7.78 19.98
C LEU A 12 12.10 -6.39 19.47
N VAL A 13 11.80 -5.34 20.23
CA VAL A 13 12.12 -3.96 19.84
C VAL A 13 13.45 -3.44 20.41
N MET A 14 14.07 -4.17 21.35
CA MET A 14 15.36 -3.79 21.95
C MET A 14 16.46 -3.49 20.91
N PRO A 15 16.63 -4.27 19.84
CA PRO A 15 17.63 -3.93 18.82
C PRO A 15 17.34 -2.59 18.15
N GLY A 16 16.07 -2.30 17.84
CA GLY A 16 15.65 -1.02 17.28
C GLY A 16 15.93 0.14 18.24
N LEU A 17 15.59 -0.01 19.52
CA LEU A 17 15.88 1.00 20.55
C LEU A 17 17.38 1.24 20.73
N ALA A 18 18.20 0.19 20.66
CA ALA A 18 19.65 0.32 20.69
C ALA A 18 20.16 1.14 19.49
N LEU A 19 19.63 0.90 18.28
CA LEU A 19 19.97 1.69 17.10
C LEU A 19 19.55 3.16 17.24
N VAL A 20 18.36 3.43 17.80
CA VAL A 20 17.90 4.80 18.10
C VAL A 20 18.86 5.50 19.05
N ALA A 21 19.23 4.84 20.16
CA ALA A 21 20.13 5.39 21.16
C ALA A 21 21.53 5.64 20.59
N LEU A 22 22.08 4.69 19.84
CA LEU A 22 23.39 4.81 19.20
C LEU A 22 23.43 5.94 18.17
N ALA A 23 22.40 6.04 17.32
CA ALA A 23 22.32 7.09 16.32
C ALA A 23 22.17 8.47 16.97
N GLY A 24 21.30 8.60 17.97
CA GLY A 24 21.11 9.83 18.74
C GLY A 24 22.36 10.27 19.50
N PHE A 25 23.02 9.36 20.21
CA PHE A 25 24.27 9.65 20.91
C PHE A 25 25.39 10.06 19.95
N SER A 26 25.55 9.34 18.84
CA SER A 26 26.56 9.65 17.82
C SER A 26 26.31 10.99 17.13
N ALA A 27 25.04 11.30 16.84
CA ALA A 27 24.66 12.60 16.30
C ALA A 27 24.95 13.73 17.31
N LEU A 28 24.57 13.55 18.57
CA LEU A 28 24.83 14.53 19.63
C LEU A 28 26.32 14.82 19.80
N GLN A 29 27.15 13.77 19.85
CA GLN A 29 28.59 13.91 19.97
C GLN A 29 29.18 14.68 18.78
N ARG A 30 28.78 14.34 17.55
CA ARG A 30 29.24 15.01 16.33
C ARG A 30 28.83 16.47 16.28
N THR A 31 27.60 16.79 16.66
CA THR A 31 27.12 18.17 16.74
C THR A 31 27.88 18.97 17.79
N ARG A 32 28.13 18.40 18.98
CA ARG A 32 28.89 19.07 20.05
C ARG A 32 30.35 19.33 19.68
N LEU A 33 30.94 18.46 18.88
CA LEU A 33 32.33 18.58 18.41
C LEU A 33 32.45 19.30 17.06
N GLU A 34 31.33 19.79 16.50
CA GLU A 34 31.25 20.41 15.17
C GLU A 34 31.88 19.57 14.04
N ASN A 35 31.83 18.24 14.19
CA ASN A 35 32.52 17.30 13.30
C ASN A 35 31.53 16.47 12.47
N GLY A 36 31.43 16.79 11.18
CA GLY A 36 30.62 16.04 10.24
C GLY A 36 29.13 16.24 10.50
N LEU A 37 28.66 17.50 10.46
CA LEU A 37 27.25 17.88 10.66
C LEU A 37 26.31 17.16 9.70
N ALA A 38 26.72 16.92 8.45
CA ALA A 38 25.97 16.12 7.50
C ALA A 38 25.74 14.68 8.01
N THR A 39 26.78 14.05 8.56
CA THR A 39 26.66 12.73 9.19
C THR A 39 25.78 12.78 10.43
N ALA A 40 25.89 13.82 11.25
CA ALA A 40 25.02 14.00 12.42
C ALA A 40 23.54 14.09 12.02
N PHE A 41 23.21 14.88 10.99
CA PHE A 41 21.86 14.96 10.44
C PHE A 41 21.35 13.60 9.95
N THR A 42 22.15 12.90 9.15
CA THR A 42 21.78 11.56 8.67
C THR A 42 21.55 10.56 9.81
N LEU A 43 22.36 10.60 10.86
CA LEU A 43 22.17 9.75 12.05
C LEU A 43 20.87 10.09 12.78
N LEU A 44 20.46 11.36 12.86
CA LEU A 44 19.15 11.73 13.41
C LEU A 44 18.01 11.17 12.57
N LEU A 45 18.11 11.19 11.23
CA LEU A 45 17.11 10.57 10.35
C LEU A 45 17.04 9.06 10.56
N ALA A 46 18.19 8.39 10.71
CA ALA A 46 18.26 6.96 11.02
C ALA A 46 17.58 6.66 12.36
N GLY A 47 17.91 7.44 13.40
CA GLY A 47 17.28 7.34 14.71
C GLY A 47 15.76 7.53 14.65
N LEU A 48 15.29 8.54 13.92
CA LEU A 48 13.85 8.77 13.73
C LEU A 48 13.18 7.60 13.00
N ALA A 49 13.80 7.07 11.94
CA ALA A 49 13.25 5.94 11.20
C ALA A 49 13.09 4.69 12.08
N PHE A 50 14.13 4.30 12.82
CA PHE A 50 14.05 3.16 13.74
C PHE A 50 13.09 3.42 14.90
N TYR A 51 12.99 4.66 15.37
CA TYR A 51 12.00 5.04 16.37
C TYR A 51 10.56 4.83 15.87
N LEU A 52 10.27 5.20 14.62
CA LEU A 52 8.95 4.96 14.01
C LEU A 52 8.63 3.46 13.89
N LEU A 53 9.61 2.65 13.47
CA LEU A 53 9.44 1.19 13.36
C LEU A 53 9.17 0.55 14.73
N VAL A 54 9.96 0.91 15.75
CA VAL A 54 9.74 0.47 17.14
C VAL A 54 8.38 0.94 17.65
N GLY A 55 8.03 2.20 17.39
CA GLY A 55 6.77 2.79 17.79
C GLY A 55 5.57 2.01 17.27
N ALA A 56 5.60 1.57 16.01
CA ALA A 56 4.52 0.81 15.39
C ALA A 56 4.43 -0.66 15.85
N GLU A 57 5.50 -1.22 16.43
CA GLU A 57 5.48 -2.55 17.04
C GLU A 57 4.93 -2.51 18.48
N LEU A 58 5.19 -1.41 19.20
CA LEU A 58 4.72 -1.22 20.57
C LEU A 58 3.30 -0.65 20.64
N PHE A 59 2.95 0.23 19.71
CA PHE A 59 1.71 1.00 19.72
C PHE A 59 1.04 0.94 18.35
N TYR A 60 -0.28 0.89 18.36
CA TYR A 60 -1.07 1.07 17.15
C TYR A 60 -2.33 1.89 17.44
N VAL A 61 -2.76 2.63 16.44
CA VAL A 61 -4.04 3.33 16.45
C VAL A 61 -5.15 2.31 16.19
N VAL A 62 -6.13 2.25 17.08
CA VAL A 62 -7.33 1.45 16.91
C VAL A 62 -8.23 2.15 15.89
N ASP A 63 -8.56 1.46 14.81
CA ASP A 63 -9.44 1.96 13.76
C ASP A 63 -10.45 0.88 13.31
N GLN A 64 -11.09 1.07 12.16
CA GLN A 64 -12.15 0.19 11.63
C GLN A 64 -11.63 -1.20 11.22
N PHE A 65 -10.30 -1.40 11.12
CA PHE A 65 -9.73 -2.70 10.80
C PHE A 65 -9.65 -3.58 12.04
N GLY A 66 -10.28 -4.76 11.98
CA GLY A 66 -10.27 -5.77 13.04
C GLY A 66 -9.21 -6.85 12.86
N ASP A 67 -9.20 -7.80 13.80
CA ASP A 67 -8.51 -9.09 13.70
C ASP A 67 -7.03 -9.02 13.31
N GLY A 68 -6.65 -9.68 12.20
CA GLY A 68 -5.29 -9.70 11.66
C GLY A 68 -4.83 -8.34 11.12
N PHE A 69 -5.77 -7.42 10.85
CA PHE A 69 -5.51 -6.11 10.26
C PHE A 69 -5.56 -4.96 11.29
N ARG A 70 -5.73 -5.26 12.58
CA ARG A 70 -5.87 -4.25 13.66
C ARG A 70 -4.78 -3.17 13.72
N ARG A 71 -3.58 -3.47 13.21
CA ARG A 71 -2.43 -2.55 13.18
C ARG A 71 -2.08 -2.06 11.78
N MET A 72 -2.88 -2.41 10.78
CA MET A 72 -2.55 -2.24 9.36
C MET A 72 -2.23 -0.79 9.03
N ASN A 73 -3.13 0.15 9.33
CA ASN A 73 -2.90 1.56 9.04
C ASN A 73 -1.73 2.16 9.84
N THR A 74 -1.50 1.70 11.07
CA THR A 74 -0.34 2.16 11.85
C THR A 74 0.94 1.71 11.16
N VAL A 75 1.05 0.42 10.81
CA VAL A 75 2.20 -0.12 10.09
C VAL A 75 2.38 0.61 8.77
N PHE A 76 1.37 0.69 7.90
CA PHE A 76 1.48 1.34 6.60
C PHE A 76 1.93 2.81 6.71
N LYS A 77 1.26 3.61 7.53
CA LYS A 77 1.54 5.05 7.61
C LYS A 77 2.90 5.35 8.24
N THR A 78 3.31 4.59 9.26
CA THR A 78 4.62 4.79 9.92
C THR A 78 5.77 4.19 9.12
N TYR A 79 5.61 2.99 8.57
CA TYR A 79 6.65 2.34 7.79
C TYR A 79 6.93 3.11 6.51
N TYR A 80 5.92 3.68 5.86
CA TYR A 80 6.13 4.51 4.67
C TYR A 80 7.11 5.66 4.96
N GLN A 81 6.93 6.37 6.09
CA GLN A 81 7.86 7.42 6.50
C GLN A 81 9.24 6.86 6.88
N ALA A 82 9.28 5.76 7.63
CA ALA A 82 10.54 5.13 8.01
C ALA A 82 11.37 4.68 6.78
N TRP A 83 10.74 4.08 5.77
CA TRP A 83 11.40 3.66 4.54
C TRP A 83 11.93 4.84 3.72
N LEU A 84 11.17 5.94 3.63
CA LEU A 84 11.65 7.16 2.97
C LEU A 84 12.90 7.72 3.67
N LEU A 85 12.88 7.79 5.00
CA LEU A 85 14.02 8.23 5.80
C LEU A 85 15.23 7.30 5.63
N LEU A 86 15.01 5.97 5.69
CA LEU A 86 16.06 4.98 5.48
C LEU A 86 16.62 5.01 4.06
N GLY A 87 15.82 5.40 3.06
CA GLY A 87 16.30 5.62 1.68
C GLY A 87 17.34 6.75 1.62
N ILE A 88 17.07 7.87 2.27
CA ILE A 88 18.02 9.01 2.38
C ILE A 88 19.27 8.58 3.16
N VAL A 89 19.08 7.91 4.30
CA VAL A 89 20.17 7.39 5.13
C VAL A 89 21.04 6.40 4.35
N GLY A 90 20.42 5.51 3.58
CA GLY A 90 21.10 4.54 2.74
C GLY A 90 21.93 5.21 1.64
N ALA A 91 21.37 6.19 0.94
CA ALA A 91 22.09 6.95 -0.09
C ALA A 91 23.31 7.69 0.48
N TYR A 92 23.15 8.38 1.62
CA TYR A 92 24.28 9.02 2.30
C TYR A 92 25.27 7.99 2.85
N GLY A 93 24.79 6.85 3.37
CA GLY A 93 25.62 5.76 3.85
C GLY A 93 26.53 5.22 2.75
N LEU A 94 26.01 5.00 1.55
CA LEU A 94 26.79 4.61 0.38
C LEU A 94 27.84 5.66 0.02
N TYR A 95 27.45 6.95 -0.01
CA TYR A 95 28.39 8.04 -0.21
C TYR A 95 29.49 8.07 0.86
N TYR A 96 29.13 7.90 2.13
CA TYR A 96 30.06 7.91 3.25
C TYR A 96 31.06 6.75 3.15
N LEU A 97 30.59 5.54 2.83
CA LEU A 97 31.47 4.39 2.59
C LEU A 97 32.40 4.59 1.40
N TRP A 98 31.86 5.17 0.33
CA TRP A 98 32.64 5.57 -0.83
C TRP A 98 33.66 6.65 -0.48
N SER A 99 33.37 7.58 0.42
CA SER A 99 34.35 8.58 0.88
C SER A 99 35.44 7.99 1.77
N LEU A 100 35.19 6.84 2.41
CA LEU A 100 36.14 6.11 3.24
C LEU A 100 37.01 5.12 2.44
N ARG A 101 36.92 5.10 1.11
CA ARG A 101 37.80 4.25 0.29
C ARG A 101 39.24 4.73 0.50
N PRO A 102 40.17 3.83 0.87
CA PRO A 102 41.58 4.21 0.99
C PRO A 102 42.03 4.78 -0.35
N GLU A 103 42.79 5.89 -0.33
CA GLU A 103 43.53 6.28 -1.52
C GLU A 103 44.51 5.14 -1.84
N ALA A 104 44.84 4.94 -3.12
CA ALA A 104 45.68 3.82 -3.55
C ALA A 104 47.07 3.80 -2.85
N GLU A 105 47.48 4.92 -2.26
CA GLU A 105 48.70 5.11 -1.49
C GLU A 105 48.62 4.52 -0.07
N ASP A 106 47.45 4.51 0.59
CA ASP A 106 47.25 3.95 1.95
C ASP A 106 47.31 2.42 2.00
N PHE A 107 47.15 1.73 0.86
CA PHE A 107 47.22 0.27 0.81
C PHE A 107 48.66 -0.25 0.94
N MET A 108 49.66 0.58 0.60
CA MET A 108 51.08 0.23 0.70
C MET A 108 51.69 0.55 2.08
N ASP A 109 51.05 1.42 2.87
CA ASP A 109 51.54 1.84 4.20
C ASP A 109 50.68 1.27 5.36
N MET A 110 50.07 0.09 5.14
CA MET A 110 49.46 -0.67 6.23
C MET A 110 50.55 -1.13 7.19
N GLY A 111 50.71 -0.40 8.29
CA GLY A 111 51.55 -0.76 9.43
C GLY A 111 51.39 -2.25 9.79
N THR A 112 52.52 -2.91 10.10
CA THR A 112 52.59 -4.36 10.33
C THR A 112 51.96 -4.83 11.65
N GLY A 113 51.17 -3.98 12.31
CA GLY A 113 50.56 -4.25 13.61
C GLY A 113 49.35 -5.17 13.53
N LEU A 114 49.18 -6.02 14.55
CA LEU A 114 48.01 -6.91 14.67
C LEU A 114 46.68 -6.14 14.72
N PHE A 115 46.68 -4.94 15.30
CA PHE A 115 45.50 -4.09 15.47
C PHE A 115 44.98 -3.54 14.13
N ASP A 116 45.88 -3.06 13.25
CA ASP A 116 45.52 -2.53 11.94
C ASP A 116 44.96 -3.62 11.01
N ARG A 117 45.52 -4.84 11.10
CA ARG A 117 45.00 -6.02 10.39
C ARG A 117 43.61 -6.41 10.86
N ILE A 118 43.32 -6.36 12.17
CA ILE A 118 41.99 -6.67 12.73
C ILE A 118 40.96 -5.63 12.26
N LEU A 119 41.31 -4.33 12.31
CA LEU A 119 40.43 -3.25 11.85
C LEU A 119 40.16 -3.33 10.34
N GLY A 120 41.20 -3.58 9.54
CA GLY A 120 41.08 -3.78 8.10
C GLY A 120 40.19 -4.98 7.73
N ALA A 121 40.39 -6.11 8.40
CA ALA A 121 39.55 -7.30 8.24
C ALA A 121 38.09 -7.03 8.64
N GLY A 122 37.85 -6.32 9.75
CA GLY A 122 36.52 -5.92 10.19
C GLY A 122 35.81 -5.01 9.17
N LYS A 123 36.53 -4.04 8.60
CA LYS A 123 36.01 -3.16 7.53
C LYS A 123 35.65 -3.96 6.28
N ALA A 124 36.52 -4.87 5.85
CA ALA A 124 36.28 -5.72 4.68
C ALA A 124 35.06 -6.64 4.89
N VAL A 125 34.94 -7.28 6.06
CA VAL A 125 33.77 -8.10 6.42
C VAL A 125 32.49 -7.26 6.42
N TRP A 126 32.54 -6.06 6.99
CA TRP A 126 31.37 -5.17 7.04
C TRP A 126 30.94 -4.70 5.65
N VAL A 127 31.88 -4.26 4.81
CA VAL A 127 31.60 -3.86 3.42
C VAL A 127 31.08 -5.04 2.60
N GLY A 128 31.73 -6.21 2.72
CA GLY A 128 31.27 -7.44 2.05
C GLY A 128 29.86 -7.83 2.49
N GLY A 129 29.56 -7.73 3.79
CA GLY A 129 28.22 -7.95 4.33
C GLY A 129 27.18 -6.95 3.79
N ALA A 130 27.52 -5.66 3.74
CA ALA A 130 26.63 -4.63 3.19
C ALA A 130 26.34 -4.86 1.69
N VAL A 131 27.37 -5.20 0.91
CA VAL A 131 27.21 -5.55 -0.51
C VAL A 131 26.36 -6.81 -0.67
N LEU A 132 26.60 -7.84 0.14
CA LEU A 132 25.80 -9.07 0.10
C LEU A 132 24.33 -8.78 0.42
N LEU A 133 24.03 -7.98 1.45
CA LEU A 133 22.67 -7.58 1.79
C LEU A 133 22.02 -6.75 0.69
N LEU A 134 22.76 -5.84 0.06
CA LEU A 134 22.27 -5.06 -1.06
C LEU A 134 21.90 -5.97 -2.24
N VAL A 135 22.81 -6.87 -2.64
CA VAL A 135 22.56 -7.83 -3.73
C VAL A 135 21.38 -8.75 -3.38
N ALA A 136 21.31 -9.25 -2.14
CA ALA A 136 20.19 -10.07 -1.69
C ALA A 136 18.85 -9.30 -1.75
N SER A 137 18.85 -7.99 -1.47
CA SER A 137 17.63 -7.18 -1.53
C SER A 137 17.11 -6.95 -2.94
N LEU A 138 17.96 -7.08 -3.97
CA LEU A 138 17.55 -7.00 -5.39
C LEU A 138 16.64 -8.15 -5.84
N TYR A 139 16.51 -9.21 -5.04
CA TYR A 139 15.50 -10.26 -5.28
C TYR A 139 14.09 -9.67 -5.38
N TYR A 140 13.73 -8.72 -4.50
CA TYR A 140 12.37 -8.17 -4.45
C TYR A 140 11.95 -7.44 -5.73
N PRO A 141 12.68 -6.41 -6.23
CA PRO A 141 12.28 -5.72 -7.46
C PRO A 141 12.21 -6.67 -8.66
N VAL A 142 13.14 -7.63 -8.79
CA VAL A 142 13.11 -8.63 -9.86
C VAL A 142 11.88 -9.52 -9.73
N GLY A 143 11.65 -10.10 -8.55
CA GLY A 143 10.48 -10.95 -8.28
C GLY A 143 9.16 -10.22 -8.46
N ALA A 144 9.09 -8.95 -8.05
CA ALA A 144 7.91 -8.10 -8.23
C ALA A 144 7.63 -7.85 -9.72
N VAL A 145 8.64 -7.50 -10.51
CA VAL A 145 8.46 -7.31 -11.97
C VAL A 145 7.96 -8.61 -12.61
N LEU A 146 8.61 -9.74 -12.34
CA LEU A 146 8.22 -11.02 -12.93
C LEU A 146 6.82 -11.47 -12.51
N SER A 147 6.45 -11.27 -11.23
CA SER A 147 5.13 -11.61 -10.71
C SER A 147 4.02 -10.70 -11.26
N ARG A 148 4.31 -9.40 -11.49
CA ARG A 148 3.31 -8.42 -11.92
C ARG A 148 3.13 -8.31 -13.43
N THR A 149 4.13 -8.72 -14.21
CA THR A 149 4.09 -8.68 -15.69
C THR A 149 3.49 -9.93 -16.33
N GLY A 150 3.07 -10.91 -15.52
CA GLY A 150 2.44 -12.13 -16.02
C GLY A 150 3.37 -13.03 -16.83
N VAL A 151 4.69 -12.82 -16.80
CA VAL A 151 5.68 -13.59 -17.59
C VAL A 151 5.66 -15.10 -17.27
N PHE A 152 5.10 -15.49 -16.13
CA PHE A 152 4.90 -16.88 -15.73
C PHE A 152 3.47 -17.40 -15.97
N GLN A 153 2.58 -16.62 -16.58
CA GLN A 153 1.23 -17.04 -16.93
C GLN A 153 1.24 -17.66 -18.32
N ASP A 154 0.63 -18.83 -18.46
CA ASP A 154 0.55 -19.54 -19.74
C ASP A 154 -0.17 -18.67 -20.79
N GLY A 155 0.51 -18.41 -21.92
CA GLY A 155 -0.04 -17.63 -23.03
C GLY A 155 0.01 -16.11 -22.85
N HIS A 156 0.63 -15.58 -21.78
CA HIS A 156 0.84 -14.14 -21.59
C HIS A 156 2.31 -13.77 -21.83
N THR A 157 2.53 -12.70 -22.60
CA THR A 157 3.85 -12.20 -22.96
C THR A 157 4.02 -10.76 -22.50
N ILE A 158 5.27 -10.26 -22.52
CA ILE A 158 5.55 -8.87 -22.18
C ILE A 158 4.79 -7.90 -23.12
N SER A 159 4.58 -8.27 -24.38
CA SER A 159 3.81 -7.47 -25.35
C SER A 159 2.32 -7.34 -25.02
N ASP A 160 1.78 -8.19 -24.16
CA ASP A 160 0.38 -8.13 -23.73
C ASP A 160 0.18 -7.13 -22.58
N ASN A 161 1.26 -6.64 -21.97
CA ASN A 161 1.19 -5.66 -20.88
C ASN A 161 0.77 -4.28 -21.40
N THR A 162 -0.14 -3.65 -20.66
CA THR A 162 -0.69 -2.33 -21.02
C THR A 162 -0.97 -1.49 -19.79
N LEU A 163 -1.02 -0.17 -19.98
CA LEU A 163 -1.48 0.78 -18.96
C LEU A 163 -3.02 0.92 -18.94
N ASP A 164 -3.72 0.30 -19.90
CA ASP A 164 -5.17 0.21 -19.91
C ASP A 164 -5.65 -0.79 -18.85
N GLY A 165 -6.03 -0.27 -17.67
CA GLY A 165 -6.51 -1.05 -16.54
C GLY A 165 -7.81 -1.83 -16.80
N LEU A 166 -8.48 -1.62 -17.93
CA LEU A 166 -9.69 -2.35 -18.34
C LEU A 166 -9.43 -3.33 -19.49
N ALA A 167 -8.21 -3.40 -20.02
CA ALA A 167 -7.90 -4.26 -21.17
C ALA A 167 -8.24 -5.73 -20.93
N PHE A 168 -8.09 -6.20 -19.69
CA PHE A 168 -8.44 -7.58 -19.31
C PHE A 168 -9.94 -7.91 -19.53
N LEU A 169 -10.81 -6.89 -19.50
CA LEU A 169 -12.25 -7.07 -19.75
C LEU A 169 -12.57 -7.33 -21.23
N LYS A 170 -11.71 -6.90 -22.17
CA LYS A 170 -11.95 -7.10 -23.62
C LYS A 170 -12.17 -8.56 -23.97
N GLN A 171 -11.45 -9.47 -23.30
CA GLN A 171 -11.58 -10.90 -23.50
C GLN A 171 -12.53 -11.54 -22.49
N GLY A 172 -12.40 -11.21 -21.20
CA GLY A 172 -13.16 -11.88 -20.14
C GLY A 172 -14.61 -11.42 -19.99
N SER A 173 -14.93 -10.20 -20.38
CA SER A 173 -16.28 -9.60 -20.21
C SER A 173 -16.51 -8.48 -21.25
N PRO A 174 -16.55 -8.79 -22.55
CA PRO A 174 -16.60 -7.78 -23.62
C PRO A 174 -17.84 -6.87 -23.54
N GLY A 175 -18.98 -7.40 -23.10
CA GLY A 175 -20.19 -6.60 -22.91
C GLY A 175 -20.08 -5.56 -21.78
N GLU A 176 -19.42 -5.93 -20.67
CA GLU A 176 -19.13 -4.99 -19.58
C GLU A 176 -18.12 -3.93 -20.03
N TYR A 177 -17.10 -4.32 -20.78
CA TYR A 177 -16.14 -3.38 -21.37
C TYR A 177 -16.84 -2.34 -22.26
N ALA A 178 -17.68 -2.79 -23.19
CA ALA A 178 -18.43 -1.91 -24.08
C ALA A 178 -19.39 -0.97 -23.32
N ALA A 179 -20.05 -1.48 -22.27
CA ALA A 179 -20.92 -0.65 -21.42
C ALA A 179 -20.14 0.43 -20.68
N ILE A 180 -18.98 0.10 -20.11
CA ILE A 180 -18.10 1.06 -19.46
C ILE A 180 -17.60 2.12 -20.45
N GLU A 181 -17.14 1.72 -21.63
CA GLU A 181 -16.69 2.68 -22.65
C GLU A 181 -17.81 3.62 -23.09
N TRP A 182 -19.01 3.10 -23.34
CA TRP A 182 -20.15 3.93 -23.71
C TRP A 182 -20.53 4.91 -22.60
N LEU A 183 -20.62 4.44 -21.36
CA LEU A 183 -20.94 5.27 -20.19
C LEU A 183 -19.89 6.36 -19.96
N ARG A 184 -18.60 6.03 -20.11
CA ARG A 184 -17.50 6.98 -19.93
C ARG A 184 -17.46 8.04 -21.03
N ASP A 185 -17.62 7.63 -22.28
CA ASP A 185 -17.31 8.49 -23.43
C ASP A 185 -18.54 9.22 -24.00
N ASN A 186 -19.74 8.71 -23.76
CA ASN A 186 -20.96 9.20 -24.43
C ASN A 186 -22.08 9.59 -23.45
N ALA A 187 -22.16 8.96 -22.29
CA ALA A 187 -23.29 9.19 -21.39
C ALA A 187 -23.17 10.55 -20.69
N PRO A 188 -24.24 11.39 -20.71
CA PRO A 188 -24.26 12.59 -19.89
C PRO A 188 -24.16 12.23 -18.40
N TYR A 189 -23.61 13.15 -17.61
CA TYR A 189 -23.51 12.96 -16.16
C TYR A 189 -24.86 12.61 -15.53
N GLY A 190 -24.84 11.66 -14.61
CA GLY A 190 -26.01 11.20 -13.87
C GLY A 190 -25.62 10.16 -12.83
N ARG A 191 -26.46 10.00 -11.80
CA ARG A 191 -26.28 8.92 -10.83
C ARG A 191 -26.66 7.59 -11.45
N MET A 192 -25.89 6.58 -11.14
CA MET A 192 -26.16 5.21 -11.55
C MET A 192 -26.47 4.33 -10.35
N VAL A 193 -26.92 3.11 -10.63
CA VAL A 193 -26.97 2.04 -9.66
C VAL A 193 -26.33 0.78 -10.24
N GLU A 194 -25.45 0.18 -9.47
CA GLU A 194 -24.80 -1.11 -9.71
C GLU A 194 -24.76 -1.89 -8.39
N ALA A 195 -24.33 -3.15 -8.43
CA ALA A 195 -24.33 -3.97 -7.23
C ALA A 195 -23.37 -3.47 -6.14
N VAL A 196 -23.82 -3.58 -4.88
CA VAL A 196 -23.01 -3.31 -3.70
C VAL A 196 -22.24 -4.57 -3.32
N GLY A 197 -20.97 -4.41 -2.96
CA GLY A 197 -20.15 -5.52 -2.48
C GLY A 197 -18.95 -5.07 -1.67
N ASP A 198 -18.16 -6.06 -1.26
CA ASP A 198 -17.03 -5.86 -0.36
C ASP A 198 -15.85 -5.12 -1.04
N ASP A 199 -15.04 -4.47 -0.22
CA ASP A 199 -13.83 -3.78 -0.63
C ASP A 199 -12.85 -4.70 -1.37
N TYR A 200 -12.09 -4.17 -2.33
CA TYR A 200 -11.07 -4.91 -3.10
C TYR A 200 -11.60 -6.10 -3.91
N THR A 201 -12.88 -6.09 -4.24
CA THR A 201 -13.52 -7.08 -5.12
C THR A 201 -13.82 -6.48 -6.49
N GLU A 202 -14.56 -7.21 -7.34
CA GLU A 202 -15.02 -6.72 -8.63
C GLU A 202 -16.22 -5.76 -8.58
N PHE A 203 -16.82 -5.54 -7.40
CA PHE A 203 -17.94 -4.62 -7.23
C PHE A 203 -17.49 -3.16 -7.36
N ALA A 204 -18.43 -2.24 -7.59
CA ALA A 204 -18.18 -0.81 -7.87
C ALA A 204 -17.31 -0.52 -9.12
N ARG A 205 -17.01 -1.53 -9.94
CA ARG A 205 -16.11 -1.37 -11.10
C ARG A 205 -16.67 -0.41 -12.12
N VAL A 206 -17.98 -0.40 -12.37
CA VAL A 206 -18.56 0.43 -13.44
C VAL A 206 -18.51 1.90 -13.07
N SER A 207 -18.94 2.27 -11.86
CA SER A 207 -18.82 3.65 -11.36
C SER A 207 -17.37 4.11 -11.29
N ALA A 208 -16.47 3.28 -10.74
CA ALA A 208 -15.04 3.59 -10.65
C ALA A 208 -14.36 3.78 -12.00
N SER A 209 -14.84 3.10 -13.05
CA SER A 209 -14.25 3.16 -14.40
C SER A 209 -14.83 4.27 -15.28
N THR A 210 -16.04 4.76 -14.96
CA THR A 210 -16.76 5.75 -15.76
C THR A 210 -16.73 7.15 -15.16
N GLY A 211 -16.49 7.27 -13.86
CA GLY A 211 -16.60 8.54 -13.13
C GLY A 211 -18.05 8.93 -12.80
N LEU A 212 -19.02 8.07 -13.12
CA LEU A 212 -20.42 8.25 -12.75
C LEU A 212 -20.66 7.75 -11.32
N PRO A 213 -21.24 8.58 -10.42
CA PRO A 213 -21.48 8.17 -9.04
C PRO A 213 -22.57 7.08 -8.96
N THR A 214 -22.34 6.06 -8.13
CA THR A 214 -23.34 5.04 -7.78
C THR A 214 -23.99 5.33 -6.42
N VAL A 215 -25.15 4.74 -6.15
CA VAL A 215 -25.86 4.87 -4.85
C VAL A 215 -24.97 4.44 -3.69
N LEU A 216 -24.31 3.29 -3.81
CA LEU A 216 -23.33 2.80 -2.85
C LEU A 216 -22.36 1.83 -3.56
N GLY A 217 -21.06 2.02 -3.39
CA GLY A 217 -20.02 1.14 -3.93
C GLY A 217 -19.44 0.24 -2.83
N TRP A 218 -18.13 0.37 -2.59
CA TRP A 218 -17.42 -0.34 -1.52
C TRP A 218 -17.74 0.26 -0.14
N LYS A 219 -18.62 -0.41 0.60
CA LYS A 219 -19.11 0.04 1.91
C LYS A 219 -17.99 0.22 2.94
N GLY A 220 -17.00 -0.67 2.94
CA GLY A 220 -15.87 -0.58 3.87
C GLY A 220 -14.98 0.63 3.57
N HIS A 221 -14.78 0.97 2.30
CA HIS A 221 -14.05 2.19 1.92
C HIS A 221 -14.81 3.45 2.30
N GLU A 222 -16.12 3.50 2.02
CA GLU A 222 -16.96 4.61 2.46
C GLU A 222 -16.90 4.81 3.99
N LEU A 223 -16.79 3.71 4.76
CA LEU A 223 -16.69 3.77 6.22
C LEU A 223 -15.36 4.36 6.66
N GLN A 224 -14.27 3.96 6.00
CA GLN A 224 -12.94 4.49 6.27
C GLN A 224 -12.85 6.00 5.98
N TRP A 225 -13.49 6.49 4.92
CA TRP A 225 -13.48 7.90 4.55
C TRP A 225 -14.41 8.76 5.40
N ARG A 226 -15.56 8.23 5.80
CA ARG A 226 -16.59 9.00 6.55
C ARG A 226 -16.52 8.84 8.05
N GLY A 227 -15.79 7.84 8.55
CA GLY A 227 -15.64 7.53 9.98
C GLY A 227 -16.87 6.89 10.64
N SER A 228 -18.04 6.85 9.96
CA SER A 228 -19.23 6.15 10.42
C SER A 228 -20.13 5.72 9.26
N SER A 229 -20.89 4.64 9.48
CA SER A 229 -21.90 4.14 8.53
C SER A 229 -23.25 4.87 8.62
N SER A 230 -23.39 5.86 9.51
CA SER A 230 -24.65 6.61 9.71
C SER A 230 -25.16 7.23 8.41
N SER A 231 -24.25 7.74 7.58
CA SER A 231 -24.55 8.35 6.28
C SER A 231 -24.93 7.34 5.18
N PHE A 232 -24.77 6.04 5.42
CA PHE A 232 -25.14 5.01 4.44
C PHE A 232 -26.65 4.82 4.41
N GLY A 233 -27.32 5.03 5.55
CA GLY A 233 -28.76 4.83 5.70
C GLY A 233 -29.19 3.45 5.21
N THR A 234 -30.23 3.42 4.39
CA THR A 234 -30.82 2.20 3.78
C THR A 234 -30.23 1.86 2.42
N ARG A 235 -29.21 2.59 1.93
CA ARG A 235 -28.74 2.51 0.54
C ARG A 235 -28.44 1.09 0.06
N GLU A 236 -27.81 0.26 0.88
CA GLU A 236 -27.51 -1.12 0.51
C GLU A 236 -28.78 -1.95 0.30
N ASP A 237 -29.74 -1.82 1.22
CA ASP A 237 -31.03 -2.51 1.14
C ASP A 237 -31.91 -1.94 0.01
N ASP A 238 -31.81 -0.64 -0.25
CA ASP A 238 -32.50 0.01 -1.37
C ASP A 238 -31.94 -0.49 -2.70
N VAL A 239 -30.62 -0.60 -2.86
CA VAL A 239 -30.00 -1.20 -4.05
C VAL A 239 -30.43 -2.65 -4.21
N ARG A 240 -30.44 -3.44 -3.13
CA ARG A 240 -30.98 -4.81 -3.17
C ARG A 240 -32.43 -4.82 -3.66
N THR A 241 -33.26 -3.91 -3.16
CA THR A 241 -34.68 -3.81 -3.50
C THR A 241 -34.86 -3.43 -4.96
N ILE A 242 -34.08 -2.48 -5.49
CA ILE A 242 -34.09 -2.10 -6.92
C ILE A 242 -33.87 -3.34 -7.82
N PHE A 243 -32.92 -4.21 -7.48
CA PHE A 243 -32.57 -5.38 -8.30
C PHE A 243 -33.35 -6.67 -7.99
N SER A 244 -34.22 -6.70 -6.96
CA SER A 244 -34.91 -7.94 -6.56
C SER A 244 -36.41 -7.80 -6.31
N SER A 245 -36.94 -6.59 -6.16
CA SER A 245 -38.38 -6.37 -5.93
C SER A 245 -39.19 -6.66 -7.20
N ARG A 246 -40.35 -7.32 -7.01
CA ARG A 246 -41.33 -7.56 -8.07
C ARG A 246 -42.39 -6.46 -8.18
N ASP A 247 -42.34 -5.44 -7.31
CA ASP A 247 -43.23 -4.28 -7.38
C ASP A 247 -42.57 -3.15 -8.18
N PRO A 248 -43.02 -2.85 -9.41
CA PRO A 248 -42.42 -1.79 -10.21
C PRO A 248 -42.59 -0.39 -9.60
N GLY A 249 -43.64 -0.18 -8.80
CA GLY A 249 -43.88 1.09 -8.11
C GLY A 249 -42.83 1.36 -7.04
N GLU A 250 -42.47 0.33 -6.27
CA GLU A 250 -41.39 0.38 -5.28
C GLU A 250 -40.03 0.68 -5.95
N VAL A 251 -39.70 -0.04 -7.02
CA VAL A 251 -38.43 0.16 -7.75
C VAL A 251 -38.37 1.58 -8.33
N ARG A 252 -39.44 2.05 -8.99
CA ARG A 252 -39.50 3.41 -9.55
C ARG A 252 -39.35 4.48 -8.46
N ARG A 253 -40.05 4.33 -7.33
CA ARG A 253 -39.94 5.23 -6.18
C ARG A 253 -38.49 5.33 -5.69
N LEU A 254 -37.77 4.22 -5.60
CA LEU A 254 -36.37 4.21 -5.18
C LEU A 254 -35.46 4.87 -6.21
N LEU A 255 -35.59 4.51 -7.49
CA LEU A 255 -34.82 5.14 -8.57
C LEU A 255 -35.03 6.66 -8.59
N ASP A 256 -36.27 7.12 -8.45
CA ASP A 256 -36.61 8.55 -8.38
C ASP A 256 -36.00 9.22 -7.14
N SER A 257 -36.08 8.57 -5.96
CA SER A 257 -35.54 9.11 -4.71
C SER A 257 -34.03 9.34 -4.74
N TYR A 258 -33.31 8.52 -5.50
CA TYR A 258 -31.89 8.64 -5.75
C TYR A 258 -31.57 9.39 -7.05
N GLU A 259 -32.56 9.93 -7.76
CA GLU A 259 -32.44 10.54 -9.11
C GLU A 259 -31.53 9.70 -10.03
N VAL A 260 -31.77 8.39 -10.07
CA VAL A 260 -30.98 7.44 -10.87
C VAL A 260 -31.30 7.65 -12.35
N ARG A 261 -30.26 7.86 -13.14
CA ARG A 261 -30.32 7.99 -14.59
C ARG A 261 -29.97 6.70 -15.31
N TYR A 262 -29.09 5.89 -14.71
CA TYR A 262 -28.59 4.65 -15.32
C TYR A 262 -28.71 3.49 -14.35
N VAL A 263 -29.29 2.38 -14.83
CA VAL A 263 -29.26 1.10 -14.12
C VAL A 263 -28.32 0.19 -14.87
N TYR A 264 -27.22 -0.20 -14.23
CA TYR A 264 -26.30 -1.19 -14.81
C TYR A 264 -26.74 -2.59 -14.37
N LEU A 265 -26.93 -3.50 -15.32
CA LEU A 265 -27.31 -4.89 -15.07
C LEU A 265 -26.32 -5.84 -15.73
N GLY A 266 -25.24 -6.16 -15.03
CA GLY A 266 -24.21 -7.10 -15.46
C GLY A 266 -24.26 -8.43 -14.75
N SER A 267 -23.17 -9.20 -14.85
CA SER A 267 -23.07 -10.51 -14.20
C SER A 267 -23.07 -10.41 -12.68
N ARG A 268 -22.54 -9.33 -12.10
CA ARG A 268 -22.49 -9.14 -10.64
C ARG A 268 -23.89 -8.93 -10.08
N GLU A 269 -24.65 -8.02 -10.67
CA GLU A 269 -26.02 -7.72 -10.27
C GLU A 269 -26.90 -8.96 -10.35
N ARG A 270 -26.78 -9.74 -11.45
CA ARG A 270 -27.52 -11.00 -11.62
C ARG A 270 -27.12 -12.06 -10.60
N ARG A 271 -25.83 -12.23 -10.34
CA ARG A 271 -25.35 -13.21 -9.34
C ARG A 271 -25.79 -12.84 -7.91
N THR A 272 -25.79 -11.56 -7.58
CA THR A 272 -26.09 -11.10 -6.21
C THR A 272 -27.59 -10.99 -5.95
N TYR A 273 -28.39 -10.55 -6.94
CA TYR A 273 -29.79 -10.19 -6.74
C TYR A 273 -30.78 -10.89 -7.68
N GLY A 274 -30.31 -11.67 -8.65
CA GLY A 274 -31.15 -12.30 -9.69
C GLY A 274 -31.41 -11.37 -10.88
N GLY A 275 -31.82 -10.11 -10.64
CA GLY A 275 -31.91 -9.05 -11.65
C GLY A 275 -32.91 -9.30 -12.79
N GLU A 276 -33.78 -10.31 -12.66
CA GLU A 276 -34.79 -10.67 -13.68
C GLU A 276 -35.97 -9.70 -13.69
N ASN A 277 -36.23 -9.01 -12.58
CA ASN A 277 -37.32 -8.03 -12.42
C ASN A 277 -37.17 -6.78 -13.31
N LEU A 278 -35.94 -6.48 -13.76
CA LEU A 278 -35.67 -5.29 -14.58
C LEU A 278 -35.91 -5.53 -16.08
N ALA A 279 -36.16 -6.77 -16.51
CA ALA A 279 -36.48 -7.07 -17.90
C ALA A 279 -37.88 -6.56 -18.31
N ASP A 280 -38.75 -6.27 -17.34
CA ASP A 280 -40.13 -5.82 -17.56
C ASP A 280 -40.28 -4.28 -17.58
N PHE A 281 -39.19 -3.53 -17.45
CA PHE A 281 -39.16 -2.06 -17.50
C PHE A 281 -38.82 -1.57 -18.92
N ASP A 282 -39.66 -1.91 -19.89
CA ASP A 282 -39.71 -1.24 -21.20
C ASP A 282 -40.74 -0.10 -21.20
#